data_AF-A0A2E7NAG9-F1
#
_entry.id   AF-A0A2E7NAG9-F1
#
_cell.length_a   1.000
_cell.length_b   1.000
_cell.length_c   1.000
_cell.angle_alpha   90.00
_cell.angle_beta   90.00
_cell.angle_gamma   90.00
#
_symmetry.space_group_name_H-M   'P 1'
#
loop_
_entity.id
_entity.type
_entity.pdbx_description
1 polymer ?
#
loop_
_entity_poly.entity_id
_entity_poly.type
_entity_poly.pdbx_seq_one_letter_code
_entity_poly.pdbx_strand_id
1 'polypeptide(L)'
;MVKKNIKKLIIGKHILDTLSIGMYNNPLMLFREYIQNSVDSIDQLNKSRKGNVKNLRIEIIINGRARSITIQDNATGIRAKDVLRKLHDIGRSSKKVKTNRGFRGIGRLGGLGYCEELRFITKAKNESIYSVSKWDCAKLRKLISGNNDSLDATKLVESVAELSQYKYTKNKRDHFFIVEMYNVRSSRNVLLDVPVIKSYLSQVVPAPFKDDFSHKREIERALKGKISNYKTYEIFVNGEQVYKPYINSVKVGDRKTDRIRKIDFIEFSNGNGTLTFGWIANLELLGRVNSTGLVDGVRLRSGNILVGDKDLLCDYFRERRFNSYLVGELHVVDHRLVLNSRRDDFEDSQYKEEFYNFFIKEIGLPFSRKIREVSEGRSQNRKKLLNNKLIGTAKNIISNGYIAERQKEEIIVELARLKDDINGKDIDNLLALLNTSVHFLDLKKRKAKISSQKKIMLKSMFDIVYKECTNKEQAGKIVNKIVKQI
;
A
#
# COMPACT_ATOMS: atom_id res chain seq x y z
N MET A 1 0.32 29.67 -52.34
CA MET A 1 0.34 29.12 -50.96
C MET A 1 1.59 29.63 -50.25
N VAL A 2 1.48 30.59 -49.33
CA VAL A 2 2.65 31.16 -48.64
C VAL A 2 2.97 30.33 -47.40
N LYS A 3 3.97 29.45 -47.49
CA LYS A 3 4.54 28.77 -46.31
C LYS A 3 5.39 29.78 -45.54
N LYS A 4 4.88 30.30 -44.41
CA LYS A 4 5.70 31.04 -43.45
C LYS A 4 6.50 30.02 -42.62
N ASN A 5 7.83 30.06 -42.75
CA ASN A 5 8.70 29.31 -41.84
C ASN A 5 8.63 29.93 -40.44
N ILE A 6 8.40 29.11 -39.42
CA ILE A 6 8.46 29.52 -38.01
C ILE A 6 9.92 29.81 -37.67
N LYS A 7 10.29 31.10 -37.62
CA LYS A 7 11.69 31.53 -37.35
C LYS A 7 12.07 31.54 -35.87
N LYS A 8 11.09 31.57 -34.94
CA LYS A 8 11.33 31.57 -33.49
C LYS A 8 10.17 30.89 -32.75
N LEU A 9 10.46 29.81 -32.04
CA LEU A 9 9.53 29.12 -31.15
C LEU A 9 9.49 29.88 -29.81
N ILE A 10 8.30 30.22 -29.33
CA ILE A 10 8.10 30.79 -27.99
C ILE A 10 7.47 29.70 -27.12
N ILE A 11 8.15 29.35 -26.02
CA ILE A 11 7.62 28.44 -25.01
C ILE A 11 7.24 29.29 -23.79
N GLY A 12 5.96 29.28 -23.43
CA GLY A 12 5.46 30.07 -22.30
C GLY A 12 6.03 29.62 -20.95
N LYS A 13 6.23 30.58 -20.03
CA LYS A 13 6.80 30.36 -18.70
C LYS A 13 6.11 29.29 -17.84
N HIS A 14 4.80 29.08 -18.03
CA HIS A 14 4.01 28.11 -17.26
C HIS A 14 4.38 26.65 -17.54
N ILE A 15 5.15 26.36 -18.59
CA ILE A 15 5.62 25.00 -18.89
C ILE A 15 6.41 24.39 -17.71
N LEU A 16 7.18 25.22 -16.99
CA LEU A 16 7.96 24.75 -15.84
C LEU A 16 7.07 24.36 -14.66
N ASP A 17 5.97 25.07 -14.45
CA ASP A 17 5.01 24.77 -13.39
C ASP A 17 4.28 23.46 -13.70
N THR A 18 3.82 23.30 -14.95
CA THR A 18 3.20 22.07 -15.43
C THR A 18 4.13 20.88 -15.28
N LEU A 19 5.41 21.01 -15.65
CA LEU A 19 6.40 19.93 -15.60
C LEU A 19 6.94 19.64 -14.19
N SER A 20 6.78 20.56 -13.22
CA SER A 20 7.26 20.40 -11.85
C SER A 20 6.14 20.10 -10.85
N ILE A 21 5.11 20.94 -10.72
CA ILE A 21 3.99 20.74 -9.79
C ILE A 21 2.86 19.96 -10.48
N GLY A 22 2.49 20.33 -11.70
CA GLY A 22 1.32 19.78 -12.39
C GLY A 22 1.40 18.28 -12.75
N MET A 23 2.58 17.69 -12.63
CA MET A 23 2.82 16.26 -12.91
C MET A 23 2.60 15.34 -11.70
N TYR A 24 2.57 15.86 -10.47
CA TYR A 24 2.53 15.03 -9.27
C TYR A 24 1.32 15.34 -8.40
N ASN A 25 0.43 14.35 -8.27
CA ASN A 25 -0.75 14.46 -7.40
C ASN A 25 -0.40 14.27 -5.91
N ASN A 26 0.81 13.78 -5.61
CA ASN A 26 1.31 13.59 -4.25
C ASN A 26 2.77 14.06 -4.14
N PRO A 27 3.11 15.00 -3.23
CA PRO A 27 4.48 15.49 -3.04
C PRO A 27 5.50 14.38 -2.79
N LEU A 28 5.12 13.28 -2.14
CA LEU A 28 6.02 12.17 -1.81
C LEU A 28 6.61 11.51 -3.07
N MET A 29 5.97 11.64 -4.24
CA MET A 29 6.49 11.18 -5.53
C MET A 29 7.85 11.77 -5.88
N LEU A 30 8.19 12.93 -5.30
CA LEU A 30 9.51 13.55 -5.41
C LEU A 30 10.64 12.58 -5.02
N PHE A 31 10.49 11.88 -3.90
CA PHE A 31 11.49 10.94 -3.43
C PHE A 31 11.65 9.77 -4.41
N ARG A 32 10.53 9.28 -4.97
CA ARG A 32 10.55 8.23 -6.00
C ARG A 32 11.38 8.66 -7.20
N GLU A 33 11.22 9.88 -7.69
CA GLU A 33 11.96 10.39 -8.84
C GLU A 33 13.47 10.54 -8.56
N TYR A 34 13.85 11.10 -7.41
CA TYR A 34 15.27 11.23 -7.06
C TYR A 34 15.94 9.88 -6.82
N ILE A 35 15.27 8.95 -6.13
CA ILE A 35 15.77 7.59 -5.92
C ILE A 35 15.88 6.85 -7.25
N GLN A 36 14.95 7.05 -8.19
CA GLN A 36 15.05 6.49 -9.54
C GLN A 36 16.29 7.01 -10.29
N ASN A 37 16.61 8.30 -10.17
CA ASN A 37 17.82 8.86 -10.76
C ASN A 37 19.09 8.25 -10.16
N SER A 38 19.14 8.09 -8.84
CA SER A 38 20.25 7.45 -8.14
C SER A 38 20.38 5.98 -8.54
N VAL A 39 19.28 5.23 -8.59
CA VAL A 39 19.24 3.83 -9.06
C VAL A 39 19.77 3.69 -10.49
N ASP A 40 19.33 4.56 -11.40
CA ASP A 40 19.83 4.57 -12.79
C ASP A 40 21.34 4.84 -12.84
N SER A 41 21.85 5.74 -11.99
CA SER A 41 23.28 6.04 -11.90
C SER A 41 24.08 4.86 -11.32
N ILE A 42 23.56 4.19 -10.30
CA ILE A 42 24.16 2.98 -9.72
C ILE A 42 24.24 1.87 -10.77
N ASP A 43 23.18 1.67 -11.55
CA ASP A 43 23.17 0.68 -12.63
C ASP A 43 24.19 1.00 -13.73
N GLN A 44 24.36 2.29 -14.09
CA GLN A 44 25.40 2.72 -15.02
C GLN A 44 26.81 2.44 -14.47
N LEU A 45 27.03 2.73 -13.18
CA LEU A 45 28.30 2.47 -12.52
C LEU A 45 28.66 0.98 -12.57
N ASN A 46 27.72 0.11 -12.22
CA ASN A 46 27.90 -1.35 -12.22
C ASN A 46 28.14 -1.90 -13.63
N LYS A 47 27.51 -1.33 -14.67
CA LYS A 47 27.78 -1.72 -16.07
C LYS A 47 29.17 -1.29 -16.55
N SER A 48 29.68 -0.17 -16.04
CA SER A 48 30.97 0.41 -16.47
C SER A 48 32.20 -0.24 -15.84
N ARG A 49 32.05 -1.03 -14.77
CA ARG A 49 33.16 -1.66 -14.05
C ARG A 49 33.08 -3.19 -14.17
N LYS A 50 34.24 -3.83 -14.33
CA LYS A 50 34.37 -5.28 -14.12
C LYS A 50 34.30 -5.56 -12.61
N GLY A 51 33.11 -5.89 -12.11
CA GLY A 51 32.87 -6.26 -10.71
C GLY A 51 31.88 -5.36 -9.96
N ASN A 52 31.26 -5.91 -8.91
CA ASN A 52 30.31 -5.18 -8.07
C ASN A 52 31.03 -4.13 -7.22
N VAL A 53 30.60 -2.87 -7.32
CA VAL A 53 31.05 -1.82 -6.40
C VAL A 53 30.38 -2.07 -5.05
N LYS A 54 31.19 -2.31 -4.01
CA LYS A 54 30.71 -2.48 -2.64
C LYS A 54 30.23 -1.14 -2.06
N ASN A 55 29.29 -1.19 -1.12
CA ASN A 55 28.79 -0.05 -0.34
C ASN A 55 28.04 1.02 -1.14
N LEU A 56 27.37 0.63 -2.24
CA LEU A 56 26.49 1.54 -2.98
C LEU A 56 25.20 1.77 -2.19
N ARG A 57 24.89 3.02 -1.87
CA ARG A 57 23.72 3.38 -1.08
C ARG A 57 23.14 4.73 -1.46
N ILE A 58 21.88 4.92 -1.11
CA ILE A 58 21.16 6.19 -1.25
C ILE A 58 20.80 6.66 0.17
N GLU A 59 21.32 7.81 0.57
CA GLU A 59 21.08 8.41 1.88
C GLU A 59 20.08 9.56 1.75
N ILE A 60 19.03 9.53 2.57
CA ILE A 60 18.01 10.58 2.64
C ILE A 60 18.05 11.15 4.04
N ILE A 61 18.42 12.43 4.15
CA ILE A 61 18.53 13.15 5.41
C ILE A 61 17.43 14.21 5.42
N ILE A 62 16.55 14.14 6.41
CA ILE A 62 15.43 15.06 6.62
C ILE A 62 15.64 15.78 7.94
N ASN A 63 15.75 17.10 7.88
CA ASN A 63 15.85 17.95 9.05
C ASN A 63 14.62 18.84 9.16
N GLY A 64 13.69 18.48 10.05
CA GLY A 64 12.45 19.23 10.27
C GLY A 64 12.68 20.64 10.81
N ARG A 65 13.71 20.85 11.65
CA ARG A 65 14.03 22.17 12.23
C ARG A 65 14.60 23.11 11.18
N ALA A 66 15.58 22.64 10.40
CA ALA A 66 16.17 23.40 9.30
C ALA A 66 15.30 23.42 8.03
N ARG A 67 14.16 22.72 8.06
CA ARG A 67 13.27 22.49 6.90
C ARG A 67 14.05 22.10 5.65
N SER A 68 14.96 21.16 5.79
CA SER A 68 15.83 20.74 4.69
C SER A 68 15.74 19.25 4.42
N ILE A 69 15.93 18.90 3.15
CA ILE A 69 16.04 17.51 2.69
C ILE A 69 17.32 17.40 1.86
N THR A 70 18.12 16.38 2.14
CA THR A 70 19.29 16.01 1.35
C THR A 70 19.11 14.57 0.87
N ILE A 71 19.26 14.34 -0.43
CA ILE A 71 19.25 12.99 -1.03
C ILE A 71 20.58 12.80 -1.74
N GLN A 72 21.37 11.83 -1.29
CA GLN A 72 22.72 11.62 -1.76
C GLN A 72 22.91 10.16 -2.22
N ASP A 73 23.52 9.98 -3.38
CA ASP A 73 24.09 8.71 -3.79
C ASP A 73 25.61 8.80 -3.93
N ASN A 74 26.26 7.64 -3.91
CA ASN A 74 27.69 7.48 -4.19
C ASN A 74 27.92 6.78 -5.54
N ALA A 75 27.07 7.05 -6.53
CA ALA A 75 27.12 6.46 -7.86
C ALA A 75 28.07 7.23 -8.80
N THR A 76 27.81 7.28 -10.11
CA THR A 76 28.81 7.81 -11.07
C THR A 76 29.12 9.29 -10.90
N GLY A 77 28.18 10.07 -10.36
CA GLY A 77 28.14 11.52 -10.54
C GLY A 77 27.99 11.91 -12.01
N ILE A 78 27.97 13.22 -12.26
CA ILE A 78 28.01 13.86 -13.57
C ILE A 78 29.35 14.58 -13.71
N ARG A 79 30.03 14.36 -14.84
CA ARG A 79 31.28 15.05 -15.20
C ARG A 79 31.03 16.53 -15.35
N ALA A 80 31.93 17.37 -14.86
CA ALA A 80 31.79 18.82 -14.87
C ALA A 80 31.41 19.39 -16.24
N LYS A 81 32.02 18.89 -17.31
CA LYS A 81 31.75 19.31 -18.70
C LYS A 81 30.33 19.00 -19.19
N ASP A 82 29.66 18.02 -18.59
CA ASP A 82 28.32 17.56 -18.97
C ASP A 82 27.22 18.15 -18.07
N VAL A 83 27.58 18.85 -16.98
CA VAL A 83 26.61 19.30 -15.95
C VAL A 83 25.60 20.29 -16.51
N LEU A 84 26.06 21.29 -17.26
CA LEU A 84 25.17 22.29 -17.85
C LEU A 84 24.09 21.62 -18.69
N ARG A 85 24.51 20.81 -19.67
CA ARG A 85 23.63 20.02 -20.54
C ARG A 85 22.70 19.13 -19.71
N LYS A 86 23.23 18.27 -18.83
CA LYS A 86 22.40 17.28 -18.13
C LYS A 86 21.42 17.88 -17.11
N LEU A 87 21.76 18.99 -16.45
CA LEU A 87 20.93 19.57 -15.40
C LEU A 87 19.99 20.66 -15.92
N HIS A 88 20.35 21.39 -16.98
CA HIS A 88 19.53 22.47 -17.53
C HIS A 88 18.78 22.09 -18.81
N ASP A 89 18.99 20.89 -19.39
CA ASP A 89 18.18 20.39 -20.51
C ASP A 89 16.76 19.97 -20.08
N ILE A 90 15.75 20.79 -20.36
CA ILE A 90 14.36 20.45 -20.06
C ILE A 90 13.78 19.59 -21.19
N GLY A 91 13.32 18.38 -20.88
CA GLY A 91 12.61 17.50 -21.83
C GLY A 91 13.49 16.80 -22.88
N ARG A 92 14.79 17.15 -23.00
CA ARG A 92 15.75 16.48 -23.89
C ARG A 92 16.51 15.39 -23.14
N SER A 93 15.91 14.21 -23.01
CA SER A 93 16.57 13.09 -22.34
C SER A 93 17.33 12.20 -23.31
N SER A 94 18.61 11.94 -23.03
CA SER A 94 19.43 10.97 -23.78
C SER A 94 19.28 9.53 -23.28
N LYS A 95 18.35 9.27 -22.34
CA LYS A 95 18.16 7.97 -21.71
C LYS A 95 17.25 7.08 -22.57
N LYS A 96 17.66 5.83 -22.83
CA LYS A 96 16.87 4.85 -23.59
C LYS A 96 15.76 4.25 -22.71
N VAL A 97 14.53 4.20 -23.25
CA VAL A 97 13.32 3.63 -22.61
C VAL A 97 13.55 2.19 -22.12
N LYS A 98 14.26 1.37 -22.91
CA LYS A 98 14.49 -0.05 -22.59
C LYS A 98 15.35 -0.32 -21.34
N THR A 99 16.13 0.65 -20.89
CA THR A 99 17.20 0.39 -19.89
C THR A 99 17.15 1.24 -18.64
N ASN A 100 16.49 2.40 -18.71
CA ASN A 100 16.50 3.39 -17.64
C ASN A 100 15.09 3.57 -17.10
N ARG A 101 14.95 3.63 -15.77
CA ARG A 101 13.64 3.75 -15.11
C ARG A 101 13.05 5.14 -15.29
N GLY A 102 13.89 6.17 -15.41
CA GLY A 102 13.47 7.51 -15.82
C GLY A 102 14.02 7.86 -17.19
N PHE A 103 13.15 8.15 -18.17
CA PHE A 103 13.60 8.43 -19.55
C PHE A 103 13.17 9.79 -20.12
N ARG A 104 12.35 10.58 -19.42
CA ARG A 104 11.81 11.87 -19.93
C ARG A 104 12.60 13.11 -19.53
N GLY A 105 13.53 13.00 -18.57
CA GLY A 105 14.41 14.11 -18.19
C GLY A 105 13.74 15.26 -17.41
N ILE A 106 12.48 15.12 -16.98
CA ILE A 106 11.76 16.16 -16.21
C ILE A 106 11.71 15.88 -14.70
N GLY A 107 11.83 14.61 -14.29
CA GLY A 107 11.63 14.22 -12.88
C GLY A 107 12.60 14.85 -11.88
N ARG A 108 13.80 15.27 -12.32
CA ARG A 108 14.74 15.97 -11.44
C ARG A 108 14.23 17.36 -11.00
N LEU A 109 13.36 17.98 -11.81
CA LEU A 109 12.81 19.32 -11.56
C LEU A 109 11.61 19.30 -10.61
N GLY A 110 11.15 18.12 -10.17
CA GLY A 110 10.02 18.01 -9.25
C GLY A 110 10.20 18.81 -7.95
N GLY A 111 11.45 19.01 -7.51
CA GLY A 111 11.76 19.76 -6.28
C GLY A 111 11.46 21.25 -6.35
N LEU A 112 11.39 21.84 -7.56
CA LEU A 112 11.18 23.28 -7.75
C LEU A 112 9.89 23.79 -7.08
N GLY A 113 8.85 22.95 -7.03
CA GLY A 113 7.58 23.30 -6.41
C GLY A 113 7.58 23.32 -4.88
N TYR A 114 8.55 22.65 -4.26
CA TYR A 114 8.47 22.23 -2.85
C TYR A 114 9.58 22.80 -1.94
N CYS A 115 10.40 23.74 -2.41
CA CYS A 115 11.44 24.37 -1.61
C CYS A 115 11.67 25.83 -2.04
N GLU A 116 12.43 26.62 -1.29
CA GLU A 116 12.85 27.96 -1.74
C GLU A 116 14.14 27.92 -2.55
N GLU A 117 15.00 26.95 -2.26
CA GLU A 117 16.24 26.74 -2.99
C GLU A 117 16.47 25.25 -3.22
N LEU A 118 16.76 24.89 -4.47
CA LEU A 118 17.11 23.53 -4.89
C LEU A 118 18.55 23.53 -5.40
N ARG A 119 19.40 22.65 -4.87
CA ARG A 119 20.76 22.46 -5.35
C ARG A 119 20.99 21.04 -5.83
N PHE A 120 21.66 20.92 -6.97
CA PHE A 120 22.26 19.68 -7.44
C PHE A 120 23.78 19.81 -7.32
N ILE A 121 24.39 18.98 -6.48
CA ILE A 121 25.83 18.95 -6.27
C ILE A 121 26.36 17.63 -6.82
N THR A 122 27.36 17.70 -7.68
CA THR A 122 27.86 16.51 -8.37
C THR A 122 29.36 16.53 -8.55
N LYS A 123 29.95 15.36 -8.41
CA LYS A 123 31.36 15.12 -8.72
C LYS A 123 31.50 13.78 -9.43
N ALA A 124 32.18 13.75 -10.58
CA ALA A 124 32.56 12.50 -11.20
C ALA A 124 33.91 11.99 -10.67
N LYS A 125 34.11 10.68 -10.79
CA LYS A 125 35.37 10.01 -10.45
C LYS A 125 36.53 10.60 -11.25
N ASN A 126 37.67 10.77 -10.58
CA ASN A 126 38.93 11.30 -11.11
C ASN A 126 38.91 12.79 -11.48
N GLU A 127 37.81 13.51 -11.25
CA GLU A 127 37.79 14.98 -11.33
C GLU A 127 38.31 15.60 -10.03
N SER A 128 38.97 16.75 -10.14
CA SER A 128 39.39 17.59 -9.00
C SER A 128 38.51 18.81 -8.82
N ILE A 129 37.31 18.75 -9.41
CA ILE A 129 36.28 19.77 -9.36
C ILE A 129 34.95 19.10 -9.02
N TYR A 130 34.07 19.84 -8.36
CA TYR A 130 32.67 19.49 -8.23
C TYR A 130 31.82 20.66 -8.74
N SER A 131 30.65 20.35 -9.28
CA SER A 131 29.71 21.35 -9.79
C SER A 131 28.51 21.49 -8.88
N VAL A 132 27.99 22.71 -8.77
CA VAL A 132 26.77 23.05 -8.05
C VAL A 132 25.83 23.75 -9.02
N SER A 133 24.67 23.15 -9.31
CA SER A 133 23.57 23.83 -10.00
C SER A 133 22.55 24.25 -8.97
N LYS A 134 22.41 25.56 -8.78
CA LYS A 134 21.51 26.20 -7.81
C LYS A 134 20.29 26.75 -8.53
N TRP A 135 19.11 26.55 -7.97
CA TRP A 135 17.83 27.04 -8.48
C TRP A 135 17.10 27.83 -7.39
N ASP A 136 16.83 29.11 -7.66
CA ASP A 136 16.00 29.98 -6.83
C ASP A 136 14.52 29.71 -7.11
N CYS A 137 13.95 28.80 -6.33
CA CYS A 137 12.58 28.34 -6.48
C CYS A 137 11.58 29.39 -5.96
N ALA A 138 12.00 30.25 -5.02
CA ALA A 138 11.18 31.36 -4.55
C ALA A 138 10.99 32.42 -5.64
N LYS A 139 12.08 32.82 -6.31
CA LYS A 139 12.05 33.73 -7.46
C LYS A 139 11.28 33.11 -8.64
N LEU A 140 11.51 31.84 -8.95
CA LEU A 140 10.77 31.12 -9.99
C LEU A 140 9.26 31.23 -9.79
N ARG A 141 8.77 30.96 -8.58
CA ARG A 141 7.33 31.06 -8.29
C ARG A 141 6.79 32.47 -8.44
N LYS A 142 7.51 33.48 -7.95
CA LYS A 142 7.12 34.89 -8.10
C LYS A 142 7.01 35.30 -9.58
N LEU A 143 7.94 34.85 -10.42
CA LEU A 143 7.95 35.14 -11.86
C LEU A 143 6.85 34.40 -12.62
N ILE A 144 6.51 33.18 -12.22
CA ILE A 144 5.39 32.42 -12.78
C ILE A 144 4.06 33.07 -12.41
N SER A 145 3.87 33.51 -11.16
CA SER A 145 2.62 34.11 -10.69
C SER A 145 2.40 35.56 -11.13
N GLY A 146 3.45 36.29 -11.52
CA GLY A 146 3.33 37.67 -11.97
C GLY A 146 2.80 37.78 -13.41
N ASN A 147 2.12 38.87 -13.75
CA ASN A 147 1.50 39.11 -15.07
C ASN A 147 2.50 39.56 -16.17
N ASN A 148 3.79 39.17 -16.08
CA ASN A 148 4.76 39.50 -17.12
C ASN A 148 4.72 38.44 -18.23
N ASP A 149 3.97 38.72 -19.30
CA ASP A 149 3.76 37.81 -20.44
C ASP A 149 4.92 37.81 -21.45
N SER A 150 5.89 38.73 -21.29
CA SER A 150 7.07 38.82 -22.17
C SER A 150 8.17 37.81 -21.87
N LEU A 151 8.06 37.09 -20.74
CA LEU A 151 9.08 36.16 -20.27
C LEU A 151 8.86 34.76 -20.88
N ASP A 152 9.72 34.39 -21.83
CA ASP A 152 9.78 33.00 -22.32
C ASP A 152 10.45 32.07 -21.29
N ALA A 153 10.23 30.76 -21.44
CA ALA A 153 10.75 29.75 -20.52
C ALA A 153 12.29 29.74 -20.42
N THR A 154 13.00 30.09 -21.50
CA THR A 154 14.46 30.13 -21.51
C THR A 154 14.98 31.24 -20.62
N LYS A 155 14.50 32.47 -20.83
CA LYS A 155 14.87 33.64 -20.01
C LYS A 155 14.49 33.43 -18.54
N LEU A 156 13.37 32.75 -18.29
CA LEU A 156 12.98 32.38 -16.94
C LEU A 156 14.04 31.50 -16.28
N VAL A 157 14.44 30.40 -16.92
CA VAL A 157 15.49 29.50 -16.40
C VAL A 157 16.80 30.25 -16.17
N GLU A 158 17.26 31.03 -17.15
CA GLU A 158 18.48 31.84 -17.04
C GLU A 158 18.44 32.79 -15.83
N SER A 159 17.26 33.31 -15.48
CA SER A 159 17.11 34.23 -14.36
C SER A 159 17.06 33.56 -12.98
N VAL A 160 16.81 32.25 -12.90
CA VAL A 160 16.61 31.52 -11.63
C VAL A 160 17.61 30.40 -11.39
N ALA A 161 18.39 30.00 -12.38
CA ALA A 161 19.35 28.92 -12.29
C ALA A 161 20.78 29.44 -12.46
N GLU A 162 21.68 28.95 -11.61
CA GLU A 162 23.10 29.26 -11.65
C GLU A 162 23.91 27.95 -11.63
N LEU A 163 25.01 27.91 -12.39
CA LEU A 163 25.98 26.83 -12.36
C LEU A 163 27.34 27.36 -11.92
N SER A 164 27.84 26.82 -10.82
CA SER A 164 29.15 27.15 -10.28
C SER A 164 30.02 25.87 -10.20
N GLN A 165 31.33 26.02 -10.34
CA GLN A 165 32.29 24.92 -10.21
C GLN A 165 33.38 25.29 -9.22
N TYR A 166 33.76 24.33 -8.39
CA TYR A 166 34.68 24.56 -7.29
C TYR A 166 35.75 23.47 -7.25
N LYS A 167 36.94 23.82 -6.75
CA LYS A 167 38.02 22.87 -6.53
C LYS A 167 37.63 21.86 -5.45
N TYR A 168 37.85 20.59 -5.72
CA TYR A 168 37.67 19.49 -4.78
C TYR A 168 39.01 19.06 -4.21
N THR A 169 39.21 19.28 -2.92
CA THR A 169 40.49 19.04 -2.22
C THR A 169 40.59 17.67 -1.55
N LYS A 170 39.50 16.89 -1.49
CA LYS A 170 39.51 15.53 -0.94
C LYS A 170 39.93 14.51 -2.02
N ASN A 171 39.59 13.23 -1.83
CA ASN A 171 40.06 12.16 -2.69
C ASN A 171 39.50 12.31 -4.12
N LYS A 172 40.38 12.37 -5.14
CA LYS A 172 39.96 12.46 -6.55
C LYS A 172 39.06 11.30 -6.99
N ARG A 173 39.15 10.14 -6.33
CA ARG A 173 38.32 8.97 -6.61
C ARG A 173 36.89 9.10 -6.07
N ASP A 174 36.61 10.07 -5.21
CA ASP A 174 35.27 10.34 -4.70
C ASP A 174 34.35 10.69 -5.88
N HIS A 175 33.12 10.18 -5.82
CA HIS A 175 32.09 10.40 -6.82
C HIS A 175 30.73 10.32 -6.16
N PHE A 176 29.85 11.26 -6.49
CA PHE A 176 28.56 11.39 -5.85
C PHE A 176 27.63 12.31 -6.64
N PHE A 177 26.35 12.19 -6.34
CA PHE A 177 25.32 13.15 -6.70
C PHE A 177 24.48 13.45 -5.46
N ILE A 178 24.24 14.72 -5.19
CA ILE A 178 23.48 15.21 -4.03
C ILE A 178 22.40 16.16 -4.54
N VAL A 179 21.18 15.95 -4.05
CA VAL A 179 20.07 16.89 -4.14
C VAL A 179 19.89 17.52 -2.78
N GLU A 180 19.99 18.84 -2.67
CA GLU A 180 19.66 19.57 -1.45
C GLU A 180 18.46 20.47 -1.69
N MET A 181 17.51 20.44 -0.76
CA MET A 181 16.33 21.28 -0.76
C MET A 181 16.31 22.08 0.54
N TYR A 182 16.21 23.39 0.43
CA TYR A 182 16.17 24.31 1.56
C TYR A 182 14.82 25.01 1.68
N ASN A 183 14.40 25.26 2.92
CA ASN A 183 13.08 25.81 3.24
C ASN A 183 11.97 25.03 2.56
N VAL A 184 12.01 23.71 2.72
CA VAL A 184 11.05 22.77 2.16
C VAL A 184 9.65 23.11 2.63
N ARG A 185 8.67 22.99 1.73
CA ARG A 185 7.26 23.27 1.96
C ARG A 185 6.40 22.27 1.22
N SER A 186 5.36 21.79 1.89
CA SER A 186 4.33 20.92 1.31
C SER A 186 3.06 21.03 2.15
N SER A 187 1.92 20.67 1.56
CA SER A 187 0.68 20.53 2.33
C SER A 187 0.91 19.60 3.54
N ARG A 188 0.42 20.02 4.71
CA ARG A 188 0.58 19.32 6.01
C ARG A 188 2.02 18.94 6.36
N ASN A 189 3.04 19.58 5.77
CA ASN A 189 4.46 19.26 5.95
C ASN A 189 4.82 17.77 5.69
N VAL A 190 4.08 17.06 4.82
CA VAL A 190 4.32 15.63 4.53
C VAL A 190 5.74 15.31 4.03
N LEU A 191 6.44 16.28 3.41
CA LEU A 191 7.84 16.11 2.99
C LEU A 191 8.87 16.20 4.13
N LEU A 192 8.44 16.59 5.34
CA LEU A 192 9.28 16.64 6.54
C LEU A 192 8.87 15.60 7.60
N ASP A 193 7.81 14.82 7.32
CA ASP A 193 7.31 13.76 8.20
C ASP A 193 8.04 12.44 7.93
N VAL A 194 9.06 12.16 8.74
CA VAL A 194 9.93 10.99 8.58
C VAL A 194 9.16 9.65 8.62
N PRO A 195 8.24 9.40 9.58
CA PRO A 195 7.38 8.22 9.55
C PRO A 195 6.60 8.06 8.24
N VAL A 196 5.91 9.11 7.78
CA VAL A 196 5.12 9.06 6.53
C VAL A 196 6.02 8.75 5.32
N ILE A 197 7.19 9.38 5.25
CA ILE A 197 8.17 9.15 4.17
C ILE A 197 8.67 7.71 4.20
N LYS A 198 9.06 7.18 5.37
CA LYS A 198 9.49 5.78 5.49
C LYS A 198 8.39 4.80 5.06
N SER A 199 7.14 5.02 5.48
CA SER A 199 6.00 4.21 5.06
C SER A 199 5.77 4.27 3.55
N TYR A 200 5.88 5.45 2.94
CA TYR A 200 5.79 5.62 1.48
C TYR A 200 6.92 4.88 0.74
N LEU A 201 8.17 5.11 1.14
CA LEU A 201 9.34 4.52 0.49
C LEU A 201 9.32 2.99 0.59
N SER A 202 8.94 2.42 1.73
CA SER A 202 8.84 0.96 1.91
C SER A 202 7.98 0.29 0.83
N GLN A 203 6.96 0.98 0.33
CA GLN A 203 6.04 0.46 -0.68
C GLN A 203 6.52 0.75 -2.11
N VAL A 204 7.18 1.88 -2.32
CA VAL A 204 7.40 2.43 -3.68
C VAL A 204 8.76 2.06 -4.26
N VAL A 205 9.82 2.11 -3.47
CA VAL A 205 11.19 2.05 -3.99
C VAL A 205 11.69 0.61 -4.14
N PRO A 206 12.81 0.36 -4.84
CA PRO A 206 13.36 -0.98 -5.01
C PRO A 206 14.15 -1.41 -3.77
N ALA A 207 13.50 -1.36 -2.60
CA ALA A 207 14.06 -1.79 -1.33
C ALA A 207 14.13 -3.33 -1.24
N PRO A 208 15.07 -3.88 -0.46
CA PRO A 208 15.12 -5.31 -0.17
C PRO A 208 13.96 -5.74 0.75
N PHE A 209 13.64 -7.02 0.74
CA PHE A 209 12.83 -7.62 1.81
C PHE A 209 13.63 -7.71 3.11
N LYS A 210 12.94 -7.60 4.25
CA LYS A 210 13.54 -7.91 5.56
C LYS A 210 13.94 -9.38 5.64
N ASP A 211 14.96 -9.69 6.44
CA ASP A 211 15.47 -11.05 6.60
C ASP A 211 14.51 -11.99 7.35
N ASP A 212 13.61 -11.44 8.16
CA ASP A 212 12.59 -12.17 8.92
C ASP A 212 11.36 -12.56 8.08
N PHE A 213 11.25 -12.08 6.83
CA PHE A 213 10.20 -12.51 5.91
C PHE A 213 10.56 -13.86 5.29
N SER A 214 9.84 -14.93 5.68
CA SER A 214 10.20 -16.31 5.37
C SER A 214 10.23 -16.62 3.88
N HIS A 215 9.44 -15.88 3.09
CA HIS A 215 9.30 -16.10 1.65
C HIS A 215 10.29 -15.26 0.81
N LYS A 216 11.14 -14.44 1.45
CA LYS A 216 12.12 -13.56 0.79
C LYS A 216 12.96 -14.31 -0.25
N ARG A 217 13.59 -15.43 0.15
CA ARG A 217 14.54 -16.15 -0.71
C ARG A 217 13.87 -16.74 -1.93
N GLU A 218 12.67 -17.29 -1.78
CA GLU A 218 11.89 -17.87 -2.87
C GLU A 218 11.49 -16.81 -3.89
N ILE A 219 10.89 -15.70 -3.42
CA ILE A 219 10.46 -14.58 -4.27
C ILE A 219 11.65 -13.96 -5.00
N GLU A 220 12.73 -13.65 -4.29
CA GLU A 220 13.89 -13.01 -4.92
C GLU A 220 14.54 -13.92 -5.98
N ARG A 221 14.61 -15.23 -5.74
CA ARG A 221 15.16 -16.18 -6.72
C ARG A 221 14.33 -16.21 -7.99
N ALA A 222 13.00 -16.33 -7.85
CA ALA A 222 12.09 -16.37 -8.98
C ALA A 222 12.11 -15.06 -9.79
N LEU A 223 12.05 -13.91 -9.12
CA LEU A 223 12.11 -12.61 -9.79
C LEU A 223 13.45 -12.39 -10.50
N LYS A 224 14.58 -12.72 -9.87
CA LYS A 224 15.91 -12.63 -10.52
C LYS A 224 16.03 -13.57 -11.73
N GLY A 225 15.41 -14.75 -11.69
CA GLY A 225 15.44 -15.73 -12.77
C GLY A 225 14.63 -15.33 -14.00
N LYS A 226 13.54 -14.58 -13.81
CA LYS A 226 12.62 -14.18 -14.89
C LYS A 226 12.81 -12.73 -15.37
N ILE A 227 13.38 -11.86 -14.53
CA ILE A 227 13.38 -10.42 -14.74
C ILE A 227 14.82 -9.89 -14.70
N SER A 228 15.40 -9.67 -15.88
CA SER A 228 16.81 -9.32 -16.04
C SER A 228 17.24 -8.03 -15.34
N ASN A 229 16.32 -7.08 -15.15
CA ASN A 229 16.58 -5.80 -14.50
C ASN A 229 16.08 -5.73 -13.03
N TYR A 230 15.63 -6.85 -12.45
CA TYR A 230 15.23 -6.91 -11.04
C TYR A 230 16.45 -6.76 -10.13
N LYS A 231 16.46 -5.69 -9.34
CA LYS A 231 17.50 -5.37 -8.36
C LYS A 231 16.89 -4.70 -7.14
N THR A 232 17.60 -4.81 -6.02
CA THR A 232 17.31 -4.12 -4.77
C THR A 232 18.47 -3.20 -4.42
N TYR A 233 18.19 -2.14 -3.66
CA TYR A 233 19.16 -1.09 -3.34
C TYR A 233 19.06 -0.74 -1.86
N GLU A 234 20.21 -0.43 -1.27
CA GLU A 234 20.29 0.07 0.11
C GLU A 234 19.90 1.55 0.12
N ILE A 235 18.75 1.84 0.73
CA ILE A 235 18.16 3.17 0.81
C ILE A 235 17.94 3.46 2.29
N PHE A 236 18.44 4.58 2.77
CA PHE A 236 18.39 4.97 4.18
C PHE A 236 17.65 6.28 4.34
N VAL A 237 16.84 6.38 5.41
CA VAL A 237 16.18 7.61 5.83
C VAL A 237 16.62 7.93 7.26
N ASN A 238 17.36 9.03 7.42
CA ASN A 238 18.00 9.42 8.69
C ASN A 238 18.79 8.28 9.33
N GLY A 239 19.58 7.55 8.53
CA GLY A 239 20.42 6.44 8.98
C GLY A 239 19.70 5.09 9.15
N GLU A 240 18.38 5.02 9.02
CA GLU A 240 17.63 3.77 9.07
C GLU A 240 17.33 3.22 7.67
N GLN A 241 17.64 1.95 7.46
CA GLN A 241 17.40 1.29 6.18
C GLN A 241 15.90 1.08 5.91
N VAL A 242 15.48 1.39 4.69
CA VAL A 242 14.15 1.10 4.18
C VAL A 242 14.11 -0.34 3.67
N TYR A 243 13.10 -1.08 4.12
CA TYR A 243 12.77 -2.42 3.62
C TYR A 243 11.35 -2.45 3.07
N LYS A 244 11.06 -3.41 2.20
CA LYS A 244 9.66 -3.73 1.85
C LYS A 244 8.88 -4.14 3.11
N PRO A 245 7.59 -3.78 3.23
CA PRO A 245 6.81 -3.98 4.46
C PRO A 245 6.26 -5.41 4.63
N TYR A 246 6.61 -6.34 3.75
CA TYR A 246 6.06 -7.71 3.77
C TYR A 246 6.44 -8.47 5.05
N ILE A 247 5.45 -9.11 5.65
CA ILE A 247 5.53 -9.88 6.89
C ILE A 247 4.80 -11.22 6.73
N ASN A 248 5.14 -12.21 7.56
CA ASN A 248 4.60 -13.57 7.46
C ASN A 248 3.11 -13.69 7.84
N SER A 249 2.60 -12.79 8.68
CA SER A 249 1.22 -12.77 9.12
C SER A 249 0.65 -11.36 9.05
N VAL A 250 -0.43 -11.20 8.31
CA VAL A 250 -1.07 -9.91 8.04
C VAL A 250 -2.31 -9.74 8.91
N LYS A 251 -2.57 -8.51 9.38
CA LYS A 251 -3.79 -8.21 10.14
C LYS A 251 -4.99 -8.16 9.20
N VAL A 252 -6.09 -8.81 9.58
CA VAL A 252 -7.36 -8.88 8.83
C VAL A 252 -8.51 -8.44 9.74
N GLY A 253 -8.68 -7.12 9.89
CA GLY A 253 -9.52 -6.51 10.94
C GLY A 253 -8.78 -6.31 12.27
N ASP A 254 -9.50 -6.02 13.35
CA ASP A 254 -8.89 -5.55 14.60
C ASP A 254 -8.21 -6.65 15.44
N ARG A 255 -8.76 -7.87 15.41
CA ARG A 255 -8.35 -8.98 16.30
C ARG A 255 -7.91 -10.26 15.58
N LYS A 256 -7.86 -10.25 14.25
CA LYS A 256 -7.56 -11.45 13.46
C LYS A 256 -6.33 -11.23 12.61
N THR A 257 -5.58 -12.31 12.40
CA THR A 257 -4.43 -12.36 11.52
C THR A 257 -4.59 -13.51 10.54
N ASP A 258 -4.12 -13.32 9.32
CA ASP A 258 -4.04 -14.35 8.29
C ASP A 258 -2.55 -14.59 7.97
N ARG A 259 -2.13 -15.85 7.84
CA ARG A 259 -0.73 -16.21 7.65
C ARG A 259 -0.47 -16.52 6.18
N ILE A 260 0.60 -15.97 5.64
CA ILE A 260 1.07 -16.29 4.28
C ILE A 260 1.62 -17.72 4.31
N ARG A 261 0.87 -18.65 3.72
CA ARG A 261 1.21 -20.08 3.71
C ARG A 261 2.26 -20.43 2.68
N LYS A 262 2.08 -19.92 1.47
CA LYS A 262 2.96 -20.11 0.32
C LYS A 262 2.85 -18.91 -0.62
N ILE A 263 3.72 -18.89 -1.61
CA ILE A 263 3.72 -17.92 -2.69
C ILE A 263 3.29 -18.62 -3.98
N ASP A 264 2.28 -18.07 -4.64
CA ASP A 264 1.84 -18.51 -5.97
C ASP A 264 2.43 -17.55 -7.01
N PHE A 265 3.24 -18.06 -7.94
CA PHE A 265 3.83 -17.26 -9.02
C PHE A 265 2.87 -17.13 -10.21
N ILE A 266 2.80 -15.93 -10.79
CA ILE A 266 1.89 -15.60 -11.88
C ILE A 266 2.70 -14.99 -13.01
N GLU A 267 2.47 -15.50 -14.22
CA GLU A 267 3.10 -15.02 -15.45
C GLU A 267 2.03 -14.62 -16.46
N PHE A 268 2.09 -13.41 -16.98
CA PHE A 268 1.29 -13.00 -18.13
C PHE A 268 2.16 -13.07 -19.36
N SER A 269 1.80 -13.93 -20.30
CA SER A 269 2.56 -14.17 -21.53
C SER A 269 1.63 -14.17 -22.73
N ASN A 270 2.10 -13.57 -23.82
CA ASN A 270 1.42 -13.58 -25.12
C ASN A 270 2.30 -14.29 -26.15
N GLY A 271 1.87 -14.34 -27.41
CA GLY A 271 2.66 -14.93 -28.51
C GLY A 271 4.04 -14.30 -28.71
N ASN A 272 4.29 -13.13 -28.12
CA ASN A 272 5.56 -12.41 -28.19
C ASN A 272 6.43 -12.54 -26.92
N GLY A 273 6.06 -13.40 -25.97
CA GLY A 273 6.80 -13.68 -24.74
C GLY A 273 6.12 -13.18 -23.46
N THR A 274 6.89 -13.12 -22.38
CA THR A 274 6.41 -12.74 -21.04
C THR A 274 6.24 -11.22 -20.94
N LEU A 275 5.01 -10.78 -20.72
CA LEU A 275 4.65 -9.39 -20.43
C LEU A 275 5.01 -9.01 -18.99
N THR A 276 4.54 -9.80 -18.04
CA THR A 276 4.79 -9.59 -16.61
C THR A 276 5.01 -10.90 -15.88
N PHE A 277 5.76 -10.84 -14.79
CA PHE A 277 5.98 -11.97 -13.89
C PHE A 277 5.90 -11.48 -12.45
N GLY A 278 5.29 -12.25 -11.57
CA GLY A 278 5.05 -11.81 -10.22
C GLY A 278 4.58 -12.92 -9.31
N TRP A 279 4.08 -12.51 -8.15
CA TRP A 279 3.72 -13.41 -7.08
C TRP A 279 2.51 -12.88 -6.30
N ILE A 280 1.70 -13.80 -5.80
CA ILE A 280 0.60 -13.54 -4.88
C ILE A 280 0.74 -14.45 -3.66
N ALA A 281 0.55 -13.87 -2.48
CA ALA A 281 0.51 -14.60 -1.22
C ALA A 281 -0.74 -15.47 -1.15
N ASN A 282 -0.55 -16.73 -0.80
CA ASN A 282 -1.66 -17.62 -0.50
C ASN A 282 -2.13 -17.40 0.95
N LEU A 283 -3.25 -16.69 1.07
CA LEU A 283 -3.96 -16.42 2.32
C LEU A 283 -5.23 -17.26 2.41
N GLU A 284 -5.75 -17.46 3.62
CA GLU A 284 -7.09 -18.04 3.84
C GLU A 284 -8.23 -17.06 3.53
N LEU A 285 -7.88 -15.81 3.20
CA LEU A 285 -8.79 -14.73 2.88
C LEU A 285 -9.74 -14.42 4.04
N LEU A 286 -9.26 -14.52 5.30
CA LEU A 286 -10.04 -14.35 6.54
C LEU A 286 -10.76 -12.99 6.67
N GLY A 287 -10.36 -12.01 5.87
CA GLY A 287 -10.94 -10.69 5.72
C GLY A 287 -10.05 -9.82 4.84
N ARG A 288 -10.41 -8.54 4.70
CA ARG A 288 -9.52 -7.54 4.09
C ARG A 288 -8.27 -7.39 4.93
N VAL A 289 -7.12 -7.40 4.28
CA VAL A 289 -5.84 -7.05 4.89
C VAL A 289 -5.89 -5.58 5.29
N ASN A 290 -5.45 -5.29 6.52
CA ASN A 290 -5.47 -3.94 7.05
C ASN A 290 -4.40 -3.09 6.36
N SER A 291 -4.81 -1.93 5.83
CA SER A 291 -3.93 -0.99 5.13
C SER A 291 -2.83 -0.42 6.03
N THR A 292 -2.99 -0.43 7.36
CA THR A 292 -1.90 -0.05 8.29
C THR A 292 -0.68 -0.96 8.17
N GLY A 293 -0.86 -2.19 7.65
CA GLY A 293 0.23 -3.12 7.37
C GLY A 293 1.02 -2.78 6.10
N LEU A 294 0.54 -1.84 5.27
CA LEU A 294 1.20 -1.38 4.04
C LEU A 294 1.49 -2.49 3.01
N VAL A 295 0.82 -3.63 3.10
CA VAL A 295 1.02 -4.80 2.23
C VAL A 295 -0.24 -5.22 1.49
N ASP A 296 -1.38 -4.57 1.75
CA ASP A 296 -2.63 -4.86 1.08
C ASP A 296 -2.56 -4.50 -0.41
N GLY A 297 -3.17 -5.35 -1.23
CA GLY A 297 -3.23 -5.21 -2.67
C GLY A 297 -2.16 -5.97 -3.42
N VAL A 298 -2.49 -6.32 -4.66
CA VAL A 298 -1.52 -6.65 -5.69
C VAL A 298 -0.99 -5.34 -6.27
N ARG A 299 0.34 -5.22 -6.39
CA ARG A 299 1.00 -3.99 -6.84
C ARG A 299 1.78 -4.21 -8.13
N LEU A 300 1.65 -3.28 -9.08
CA LEU A 300 2.43 -3.31 -10.31
C LEU A 300 3.78 -2.60 -10.10
N ARG A 301 4.85 -3.21 -10.60
CA ARG A 301 6.21 -2.67 -10.52
C ARG A 301 6.92 -2.69 -11.87
N SER A 302 7.76 -1.70 -12.10
CA SER A 302 8.70 -1.67 -13.23
C SER A 302 10.11 -1.36 -12.72
N GLY A 303 11.07 -2.23 -13.03
CA GLY A 303 12.42 -2.13 -12.46
C GLY A 303 12.44 -2.16 -10.93
N ASN A 304 11.49 -2.89 -10.33
CA ASN A 304 11.21 -2.98 -8.88
C ASN A 304 10.76 -1.65 -8.22
N ILE A 305 10.26 -0.68 -8.97
CA ILE A 305 9.59 0.51 -8.44
C ILE A 305 8.09 0.44 -8.72
N LEU A 306 7.27 0.85 -7.75
CA LEU A 306 5.82 0.90 -7.88
C LEU A 306 5.40 1.80 -9.06
N VAL A 307 4.52 1.27 -9.91
CA VAL A 307 3.80 2.00 -10.95
C VAL A 307 2.48 2.46 -10.35
N GLY A 308 2.17 3.75 -10.49
CA GLY A 308 1.00 4.35 -9.85
C GLY A 308 1.08 4.29 -8.35
N ASP A 309 -0.01 3.84 -7.76
CA ASP A 309 -0.16 3.60 -6.34
C ASP A 309 -0.70 2.18 -6.09
N LYS A 310 -1.06 1.89 -4.85
CA LYS A 310 -1.63 0.60 -4.47
C LYS A 310 -3.00 0.31 -5.13
N ASP A 311 -3.67 1.34 -5.65
CA ASP A 311 -5.04 1.29 -6.14
C ASP A 311 -5.13 1.15 -7.67
N LEU A 312 -4.01 1.23 -8.40
CA LEU A 312 -3.94 1.11 -9.88
C LEU A 312 -4.72 -0.10 -10.42
N LEU A 313 -4.64 -1.24 -9.73
CA LEU A 313 -5.25 -2.50 -10.19
C LEU A 313 -6.64 -2.76 -9.61
N CYS A 314 -7.17 -1.87 -8.75
CA CYS A 314 -8.43 -2.09 -8.04
C CYS A 314 -9.65 -2.18 -8.97
N ASP A 315 -9.67 -1.40 -10.06
CA ASP A 315 -10.81 -1.36 -10.99
C ASP A 315 -10.96 -2.63 -11.84
N TYR A 316 -9.95 -3.49 -11.84
CA TYR A 316 -9.92 -4.72 -12.63
C TYR A 316 -10.36 -5.95 -11.84
N PHE A 317 -10.86 -5.75 -10.62
CA PHE A 317 -11.60 -6.75 -9.84
C PHE A 317 -13.11 -6.55 -10.01
N ARG A 318 -13.92 -7.57 -9.68
CA ARG A 318 -15.39 -7.42 -9.66
C ARG A 318 -15.86 -6.33 -8.69
N GLU A 319 -15.09 -6.09 -7.63
CA GLU A 319 -15.30 -4.99 -6.68
C GLU A 319 -13.93 -4.43 -6.29
N ARG A 320 -13.75 -3.10 -6.32
CA ARG A 320 -12.47 -2.43 -5.96
C ARG A 320 -11.85 -2.95 -4.66
N ARG A 321 -12.68 -3.19 -3.64
CA ARG A 321 -12.23 -3.66 -2.31
C ARG A 321 -11.58 -5.04 -2.30
N PHE A 322 -11.73 -5.84 -3.36
CA PHE A 322 -11.16 -7.18 -3.44
C PHE A 322 -9.64 -7.19 -3.59
N ASN A 323 -9.06 -6.11 -4.13
CA ASN A 323 -7.59 -5.97 -4.14
C ASN A 323 -7.01 -6.07 -2.71
N SER A 324 -7.63 -5.41 -1.73
CA SER A 324 -7.17 -5.43 -0.32
C SER A 324 -7.34 -6.79 0.38
N TYR A 325 -7.89 -7.83 -0.25
CA TYR A 325 -7.84 -9.20 0.28
C TYR A 325 -6.55 -9.93 -0.10
N LEU A 326 -5.81 -9.39 -1.07
CA LEU A 326 -4.61 -9.99 -1.62
C LEU A 326 -3.37 -9.25 -1.12
N VAL A 327 -2.23 -9.91 -1.25
CA VAL A 327 -0.89 -9.37 -0.99
C VAL A 327 -0.02 -9.91 -2.12
N GLY A 328 0.59 -9.05 -2.93
CA GLY A 328 1.42 -9.51 -4.03
C GLY A 328 2.06 -8.41 -4.85
N GLU A 329 2.91 -8.80 -5.79
CA GLU A 329 3.54 -7.90 -6.76
C GLU A 329 3.54 -8.52 -8.16
N LEU A 330 3.18 -7.75 -9.17
CA LEU A 330 3.44 -8.03 -10.58
C LEU A 330 4.56 -7.13 -11.06
N HIS A 331 5.54 -7.67 -11.76
CA HIS A 331 6.66 -6.90 -12.31
C HIS A 331 6.66 -6.93 -13.83
N VAL A 332 6.83 -5.77 -14.44
CA VAL A 332 6.96 -5.60 -15.89
C VAL A 332 8.25 -6.29 -16.36
N VAL A 333 8.09 -7.18 -17.33
CA VAL A 333 9.19 -7.89 -18.00
C VAL A 333 9.39 -7.34 -19.41
N ASP A 334 8.30 -7.12 -20.14
CA ASP A 334 8.35 -6.63 -21.51
C ASP A 334 8.51 -5.10 -21.56
N HIS A 335 9.53 -4.64 -22.29
CA HIS A 335 9.82 -3.23 -22.52
C HIS A 335 8.78 -2.49 -23.39
N ARG A 336 7.86 -3.22 -24.04
CA ARG A 336 6.75 -2.66 -24.80
C ARG A 336 5.62 -2.16 -23.90
N LEU A 337 5.57 -2.60 -22.64
CA LEU A 337 4.75 -1.99 -21.59
C LEU A 337 5.40 -0.68 -21.11
N VAL A 338 5.24 0.38 -21.92
CA VAL A 338 5.85 1.69 -21.68
C VAL A 338 5.03 2.47 -20.65
N LEU A 339 5.67 2.97 -19.60
CA LEU A 339 5.01 3.83 -18.61
C LEU A 339 4.78 5.23 -19.15
N ASN A 340 3.63 5.82 -18.79
CA ASN A 340 3.29 7.20 -19.13
C ASN A 340 4.18 8.23 -18.40
N SER A 341 3.97 9.52 -18.66
CA SER A 341 4.84 10.59 -18.15
C SER A 341 4.85 10.68 -16.63
N ARG A 342 3.72 10.37 -15.99
CA ARG A 342 3.53 10.39 -14.53
C ARG A 342 4.01 9.10 -13.86
N ARG A 343 4.26 8.05 -14.66
CA ARG A 343 4.54 6.68 -14.21
C ARG A 343 3.45 6.16 -13.28
N ASP A 344 2.22 6.61 -13.52
CA ASP A 344 1.05 6.15 -12.79
C ASP A 344 0.27 5.07 -13.52
N ASP A 345 0.53 4.87 -14.81
CA ASP A 345 -0.03 3.82 -15.65
C ASP A 345 0.88 3.63 -16.89
N PHE A 346 0.50 2.73 -17.79
CA PHE A 346 1.06 2.57 -19.13
C PHE A 346 0.54 3.62 -20.12
N GLU A 347 1.36 3.91 -21.12
CA GLU A 347 0.96 4.61 -22.34
C GLU A 347 -0.07 3.79 -23.11
N ASP A 348 -0.96 4.50 -23.80
CA ASP A 348 -2.01 3.86 -24.58
C ASP A 348 -1.40 3.01 -25.70
N SER A 349 -1.71 1.71 -25.68
CA SER A 349 -1.12 0.72 -26.56
C SER A 349 -1.86 -0.62 -26.47
N GLN A 350 -1.73 -1.45 -27.49
CA GLN A 350 -2.23 -2.83 -27.46
C GLN A 350 -1.66 -3.64 -26.29
N TYR A 351 -0.38 -3.45 -25.94
CA TYR A 351 0.25 -4.16 -24.82
C TYR A 351 -0.36 -3.79 -23.47
N LYS A 352 -0.77 -2.52 -23.29
CA LYS A 352 -1.51 -2.07 -22.10
C LYS A 352 -2.84 -2.81 -21.99
N GLU A 353 -3.60 -2.86 -23.08
CA GLU A 353 -4.88 -3.57 -23.11
C GLU A 353 -4.72 -5.07 -22.82
N GLU A 354 -3.75 -5.72 -23.46
CA GLU A 354 -3.40 -7.12 -23.21
C GLU A 354 -3.07 -7.38 -21.75
N PHE A 355 -2.22 -6.53 -21.13
CA PHE A 355 -1.89 -6.65 -19.71
C PHE A 355 -3.14 -6.62 -18.82
N TYR A 356 -4.05 -5.66 -19.04
CA TYR A 356 -5.26 -5.56 -18.23
C TYR A 356 -6.23 -6.70 -18.48
N ASN A 357 -6.35 -7.19 -19.72
CA ASN A 357 -7.14 -8.37 -20.05
C ASN A 357 -6.61 -9.62 -19.34
N PHE A 358 -5.29 -9.83 -19.34
CA PHE A 358 -4.67 -10.90 -18.55
C PHE A 358 -4.91 -10.71 -17.05
N PHE A 359 -4.77 -9.48 -16.53
CA PHE A 359 -5.03 -9.22 -15.12
C PHE A 359 -6.46 -9.59 -14.73
N ILE A 360 -7.46 -9.17 -15.51
CA ILE A 360 -8.87 -9.52 -15.28
C ILE A 360 -9.06 -11.04 -15.31
N LYS A 361 -8.52 -11.72 -16.32
CA LYS A 361 -8.72 -13.16 -16.54
C LYS A 361 -8.05 -14.02 -15.47
N GLU A 362 -6.80 -13.71 -15.12
CA GLU A 362 -5.95 -14.57 -14.28
C GLU A 362 -6.01 -14.18 -12.79
N ILE A 363 -6.28 -12.91 -12.47
CA ILE A 363 -6.34 -12.42 -11.08
C ILE A 363 -7.73 -11.87 -10.74
N GLY A 364 -8.20 -10.88 -11.48
CA GLY A 364 -9.41 -10.12 -11.20
C GLY A 364 -10.63 -11.02 -10.97
N LEU A 365 -11.01 -11.82 -11.96
CA LEU A 365 -12.18 -12.71 -11.91
C LEU A 365 -11.98 -13.91 -10.96
N PRO A 366 -10.87 -14.68 -11.03
CA PRO A 366 -10.70 -15.87 -10.20
C PRO A 366 -10.63 -15.55 -8.71
N PHE A 367 -9.86 -14.53 -8.31
CA PHE A 367 -9.77 -14.16 -6.90
C PHE A 367 -11.05 -13.47 -6.41
N SER A 368 -11.74 -12.68 -7.24
CA SER A 368 -13.06 -12.15 -6.87
C SER A 368 -14.06 -13.27 -6.56
N ARG A 369 -14.06 -14.34 -7.36
CA ARG A 369 -14.91 -15.52 -7.13
C ARG A 369 -14.53 -16.23 -5.84
N LYS A 370 -13.24 -16.54 -5.66
CA LYS A 370 -12.70 -17.20 -4.47
C LYS A 370 -13.00 -16.42 -3.18
N ILE A 371 -12.86 -15.09 -3.20
CA ILE A 371 -13.17 -14.23 -2.05
C ILE A 371 -14.66 -14.33 -1.69
N ARG A 372 -15.56 -14.30 -2.67
CA ARG A 372 -17.00 -14.44 -2.44
C ARG A 372 -17.35 -15.81 -1.88
N GLU A 373 -16.88 -16.90 -2.50
CA GLU A 373 -17.11 -18.28 -2.05
C GLU A 373 -16.67 -18.47 -0.59
N VAL A 374 -15.45 -18.04 -0.25
CA VAL A 374 -14.94 -18.15 1.12
C VAL A 374 -15.74 -17.28 2.09
N SER A 375 -16.16 -16.08 1.68
CA SER A 375 -16.97 -15.19 2.51
C SER A 375 -18.37 -15.76 2.77
N GLU A 376 -19.03 -16.29 1.73
CA GLU A 376 -20.34 -16.93 1.81
C GLU A 376 -20.29 -18.18 2.68
N GLY A 377 -19.31 -19.06 2.46
CA GLY A 377 -19.11 -20.26 3.28
C GLY A 377 -18.90 -19.93 4.75
N ARG A 378 -18.15 -18.86 5.07
CA ARG A 378 -18.01 -18.38 6.46
C ARG A 378 -19.31 -17.83 7.04
N SER A 379 -20.10 -17.11 6.23
CA SER A 379 -21.39 -16.58 6.65
C SER A 379 -22.35 -17.72 6.98
N GLN A 380 -22.45 -18.72 6.10
CA GLN A 380 -23.27 -19.92 6.29
C GLN A 380 -22.83 -20.72 7.52
N ASN A 381 -21.52 -20.95 7.69
CA ASN A 381 -21.00 -21.64 8.87
C ASN A 381 -21.31 -20.89 10.17
N ARG A 382 -21.22 -19.56 10.17
CA ARG A 382 -21.60 -18.73 11.32
C ARG A 382 -23.10 -18.85 11.61
N LYS A 383 -23.95 -18.80 10.58
CA LYS A 383 -25.41 -19.00 10.72
C LYS A 383 -25.69 -20.38 11.32
N LYS A 384 -25.07 -21.45 10.80
CA LYS A 384 -25.21 -22.82 11.32
C LYS A 384 -24.77 -22.94 12.79
N LEU A 385 -23.64 -22.35 13.17
CA LEU A 385 -23.16 -22.34 14.56
C LEU A 385 -24.14 -21.62 15.51
N LEU A 386 -24.68 -20.48 15.09
CA LEU A 386 -25.67 -19.73 15.87
C LEU A 386 -26.96 -20.54 16.03
N ASN A 387 -27.45 -21.15 14.95
CA ASN A 387 -28.64 -22.01 14.97
C ASN A 387 -28.44 -23.22 15.89
N ASN A 388 -27.27 -23.87 15.83
CA ASN A 388 -26.94 -24.98 16.73
C ASN A 388 -26.88 -24.53 18.20
N LYS A 389 -26.37 -23.33 18.49
CA LYS A 389 -26.36 -22.76 19.85
C LYS A 389 -27.78 -22.48 20.35
N LEU A 390 -28.64 -21.95 19.49
CA LEU A 390 -30.05 -21.71 19.79
C LEU A 390 -30.79 -23.02 20.09
N ILE A 391 -30.67 -24.02 19.22
CA ILE A 391 -31.25 -25.36 19.41
C ILE A 391 -30.70 -26.02 20.69
N GLY A 392 -29.40 -25.90 20.96
CA GLY A 392 -28.80 -26.38 22.20
C GLY A 392 -29.36 -25.71 23.45
N THR A 393 -29.58 -24.39 23.39
CA THR A 393 -30.20 -23.62 24.48
C THR A 393 -31.65 -24.06 24.71
N ALA A 394 -32.40 -24.27 23.63
CA ALA A 394 -33.77 -24.78 23.69
C ALA A 394 -33.85 -26.18 24.32
N LYS A 395 -33.00 -27.12 23.88
CA LYS A 395 -32.90 -28.46 24.48
C LYS A 395 -32.50 -28.41 25.95
N ASN A 396 -31.63 -27.48 26.33
CA ASN A 396 -31.26 -27.27 27.73
C ASN A 396 -32.46 -26.76 28.55
N ILE A 397 -33.25 -25.82 28.03
CA ILE A 397 -34.50 -25.38 28.67
C ILE A 397 -35.49 -26.53 28.82
N ILE A 398 -35.67 -27.37 27.80
CA ILE A 398 -36.58 -28.52 27.85
C ILE A 398 -36.15 -29.53 28.92
N SER A 399 -34.84 -29.81 29.02
CA SER A 399 -34.31 -30.82 29.96
C SER A 399 -34.11 -30.32 31.39
N ASN A 400 -33.68 -29.06 31.56
CA ASN A 400 -33.24 -28.47 32.83
C ASN A 400 -34.09 -27.28 33.28
N GLY A 401 -35.15 -26.94 32.55
CA GLY A 401 -36.09 -25.87 32.84
C GLY A 401 -35.55 -24.49 32.46
N TYR A 402 -36.45 -23.54 32.24
CA TYR A 402 -36.09 -22.13 31.99
C TYR A 402 -35.82 -21.38 33.30
N ILE A 403 -34.97 -20.34 33.23
CA ILE A 403 -34.61 -19.50 34.38
C ILE A 403 -35.44 -18.21 34.53
N ALA A 404 -36.07 -17.78 33.45
CA ALA A 404 -36.92 -16.58 33.35
C ALA A 404 -37.93 -16.81 32.22
N GLU A 405 -39.18 -16.37 32.35
CA GLU A 405 -40.18 -16.51 31.29
C GLU A 405 -39.76 -15.74 30.05
N ARG A 406 -39.22 -14.53 30.22
CA ARG A 406 -38.73 -13.73 29.11
C ARG A 406 -37.64 -14.42 28.30
N GLN A 407 -36.77 -15.20 28.96
CA GLN A 407 -35.77 -16.01 28.26
C GLN A 407 -36.44 -17.08 27.39
N LYS A 408 -37.44 -17.77 27.94
CA LYS A 408 -38.19 -18.81 27.22
C LYS A 408 -38.88 -18.20 25.99
N GLU A 409 -39.58 -17.09 26.16
CA GLU A 409 -40.26 -16.37 25.07
C GLU A 409 -39.29 -15.92 23.97
N GLU A 410 -38.14 -15.33 24.32
CA GLU A 410 -37.11 -14.90 23.37
C GLU A 410 -36.63 -16.10 22.51
N ILE A 411 -36.36 -17.25 23.14
CA ILE A 411 -35.92 -18.46 22.45
C ILE A 411 -37.03 -19.05 21.56
N ILE A 412 -38.30 -18.98 21.98
CA ILE A 412 -39.45 -19.40 21.15
C ILE A 412 -39.52 -18.55 19.88
N VAL A 413 -39.44 -17.23 20.01
CA VAL A 413 -39.50 -16.31 18.87
C VAL A 413 -38.34 -16.53 17.91
N GLU A 414 -37.12 -16.71 18.43
CA GLU A 414 -35.94 -16.99 17.61
C GLU A 414 -36.03 -18.34 16.90
N LEU A 415 -36.54 -19.39 17.56
CA LEU A 415 -36.75 -20.71 16.95
C LEU A 415 -37.87 -20.69 15.91
N ALA A 416 -38.95 -19.94 16.13
CA ALA A 416 -40.02 -19.79 15.17
C ALA A 416 -39.51 -19.14 13.87
N ARG A 417 -38.67 -18.11 13.98
CA ARG A 417 -37.99 -17.51 12.81
C ARG A 417 -37.06 -18.49 12.09
N LEU A 418 -36.42 -19.40 12.84
CA LEU A 418 -35.56 -20.42 12.26
C LEU A 418 -36.35 -21.49 11.48
N LYS A 419 -37.61 -21.73 11.85
CA LYS A 419 -38.52 -22.66 11.16
C LYS A 419 -38.70 -22.29 9.68
N ASP A 420 -38.75 -21.00 9.37
CA ASP A 420 -38.91 -20.52 8.01
C ASP A 420 -37.67 -20.75 7.14
N ASP A 421 -36.51 -21.01 7.77
CA ASP A 421 -35.20 -21.16 7.12
C ASP A 421 -34.73 -22.64 6.98
N ILE A 422 -35.31 -23.59 7.72
CA ILE A 422 -34.84 -24.99 7.81
C ILE A 422 -36.05 -25.97 7.87
N ASN A 423 -35.88 -27.20 7.37
CA ASN A 423 -36.87 -28.29 7.39
C ASN A 423 -37.64 -28.38 8.74
N GLY A 424 -38.92 -27.97 8.74
CA GLY A 424 -39.63 -27.48 9.94
C GLY A 424 -40.05 -28.54 10.98
N LYS A 425 -40.05 -29.84 10.64
CA LYS A 425 -40.62 -30.90 11.48
C LYS A 425 -39.89 -31.09 12.82
N ASP A 426 -38.57 -30.91 12.85
CA ASP A 426 -37.78 -31.00 14.09
C ASP A 426 -37.93 -29.77 14.97
N ILE A 427 -38.13 -28.59 14.35
CA ILE A 427 -38.33 -27.33 15.06
C ILE A 427 -39.72 -27.28 15.69
N ASP A 428 -40.75 -27.78 15.00
CA ASP A 428 -42.12 -27.86 15.54
C ASP A 428 -42.20 -28.71 16.82
N ASN A 429 -41.50 -29.85 16.84
CA ASN A 429 -41.42 -30.68 18.04
C ASN A 429 -40.69 -29.94 19.18
N LEU A 430 -39.59 -29.24 18.88
CA LEU A 430 -38.87 -28.44 19.88
C LEU A 430 -39.76 -27.32 20.44
N LEU A 431 -40.53 -26.61 19.60
CA LEU A 431 -41.45 -25.56 20.02
C LEU A 431 -42.56 -26.11 20.92
N ALA A 432 -43.16 -27.25 20.57
CA ALA A 432 -44.17 -27.91 21.40
C ALA A 432 -43.62 -28.32 22.78
N LEU A 433 -42.42 -28.92 22.81
CA LEU A 433 -41.72 -29.27 24.05
C LEU A 433 -41.30 -28.03 24.86
N LEU A 434 -40.91 -26.94 24.20
CA LEU A 434 -40.53 -25.71 24.89
C LEU A 434 -41.76 -25.04 25.52
N ASN A 435 -42.90 -25.01 24.82
CA ASN A 435 -44.15 -24.47 25.37
C ASN A 435 -44.59 -25.19 26.65
N THR A 436 -44.41 -26.52 26.68
CA THR A 436 -44.71 -27.37 27.85
C THR A 436 -43.58 -27.44 28.89
N SER A 437 -42.43 -26.82 28.62
CA SER A 437 -41.32 -26.75 29.59
C SER A 437 -41.69 -25.90 30.81
N VAL A 438 -41.15 -26.28 31.97
CA VAL A 438 -41.42 -25.67 33.28
C VAL A 438 -40.20 -24.92 33.80
N HIS A 439 -40.44 -24.00 34.74
CA HIS A 439 -39.37 -23.25 35.37
C HIS A 439 -38.43 -24.20 36.13
N PHE A 440 -37.12 -23.92 36.14
CA PHE A 440 -36.14 -24.85 36.72
C PHE A 440 -36.37 -25.15 38.22
N LEU A 441 -36.98 -24.22 38.97
CA LEU A 441 -37.39 -24.40 40.39
C LEU A 441 -38.54 -25.40 40.59
N ASP A 442 -39.25 -25.77 39.52
CA ASP A 442 -40.41 -26.67 39.56
C ASP A 442 -40.09 -28.07 39.04
N LEU A 443 -38.85 -28.31 38.59
CA LEU A 443 -38.42 -29.62 38.15
C LEU A 443 -38.38 -30.63 39.31
N LYS A 444 -38.95 -31.82 39.06
CA LYS A 444 -39.03 -32.92 40.04
C LYS A 444 -37.67 -33.32 40.64
N LYS A 445 -36.57 -33.16 39.88
CA LYS A 445 -35.19 -33.46 40.33
C LYS A 445 -34.63 -32.47 41.35
N ARG A 446 -35.25 -31.29 41.54
CA ARG A 446 -34.80 -30.21 42.44
C ARG A 446 -35.85 -29.87 43.50
N LYS A 447 -36.58 -30.84 44.02
CA LYS A 447 -37.44 -30.66 45.22
C LYS A 447 -36.59 -30.33 46.46
N ALA A 448 -35.95 -29.16 46.48
CA ALA A 448 -35.50 -28.52 47.70
C ALA A 448 -36.74 -28.00 48.46
N LYS A 449 -36.64 -27.95 49.79
CA LYS A 449 -37.64 -27.47 50.75
C LYS A 449 -37.93 -25.95 50.63
N ILE A 450 -38.14 -25.44 49.42
CA ILE A 450 -38.48 -24.04 49.16
C ILE A 450 -40.00 -23.91 49.16
N SER A 451 -40.55 -23.08 50.04
CA SER A 451 -41.98 -22.80 50.11
C SER A 451 -42.51 -22.20 48.80
N SER A 452 -43.78 -22.43 48.49
CA SER A 452 -44.42 -21.92 47.27
C SER A 452 -44.30 -20.39 47.14
N GLN A 453 -44.43 -19.67 48.24
CA GLN A 453 -44.32 -18.20 48.27
C GLN A 453 -42.90 -17.72 47.95
N LYS A 454 -41.86 -18.41 48.46
CA LYS A 454 -40.46 -18.09 48.16
C LYS A 454 -40.12 -18.39 46.69
N LYS A 455 -40.69 -19.45 46.10
CA LYS A 455 -40.52 -19.74 44.67
C LYS A 455 -41.10 -18.64 43.77
N ILE A 456 -42.29 -18.14 44.10
CA ILE A 456 -42.93 -17.04 43.34
C ILE A 456 -42.03 -15.80 43.35
N MET A 457 -41.57 -15.40 44.54
CA MET A 457 -40.67 -14.24 44.67
C MET A 457 -39.36 -14.41 43.87
N LEU A 458 -38.74 -15.59 43.93
CA LEU A 458 -37.51 -15.87 43.19
C LEU A 458 -37.70 -15.83 41.67
N LYS A 459 -38.82 -16.37 41.17
CA LYS A 459 -39.16 -16.29 39.74
C LYS A 459 -39.27 -14.85 39.26
N SER A 460 -40.04 -14.02 39.98
CA SER A 460 -40.17 -12.59 39.65
C SER A 460 -38.83 -11.87 39.69
N MET A 461 -37.99 -12.17 40.68
CA MET A 461 -36.64 -11.61 40.75
C MET A 461 -35.76 -12.04 39.57
N PHE A 462 -35.81 -13.31 39.15
CA PHE A 462 -35.03 -13.78 38.00
C PHE A 462 -35.49 -13.14 36.69
N ASP A 463 -36.79 -12.94 36.51
CA ASP A 463 -37.33 -12.20 35.35
C ASP A 463 -36.83 -10.75 35.31
N ILE A 464 -36.82 -10.05 36.45
CA ILE A 464 -36.30 -8.68 36.55
C ILE A 464 -34.80 -8.66 36.22
N VAL A 465 -34.01 -9.54 36.82
CA VAL A 465 -32.57 -9.64 36.54
C VAL A 465 -32.32 -9.90 35.06
N TYR A 466 -33.08 -10.81 34.46
CA TYR A 466 -32.96 -11.13 33.05
C TYR A 466 -33.37 -9.96 32.15
N LYS A 467 -34.42 -9.21 32.52
CA LYS A 467 -34.90 -8.03 31.78
C LYS A 467 -33.88 -6.89 31.79
N GLU A 468 -33.41 -6.50 32.98
CA GLU A 468 -32.59 -5.28 33.18
C GLU A 468 -31.11 -5.48 32.82
N CYS A 469 -30.61 -6.71 32.79
CA CYS A 469 -29.25 -6.98 32.32
C CYS A 469 -29.13 -6.77 30.79
N THR A 470 -28.15 -5.94 30.39
CA THR A 470 -27.75 -5.74 28.99
C THR A 470 -27.11 -6.99 28.38
N ASN A 471 -26.40 -7.79 29.18
CA ASN A 471 -25.84 -9.06 28.78
C ASN A 471 -26.65 -10.23 29.35
N LYS A 472 -27.45 -10.89 28.50
CA LYS A 472 -28.33 -12.01 28.89
C LYS A 472 -27.56 -13.24 29.38
N GLU A 473 -26.35 -13.46 28.88
CA GLU A 473 -25.49 -14.56 29.36
C GLU A 473 -24.99 -14.29 30.80
N GLN A 474 -24.68 -13.02 31.10
CA GLN A 474 -24.35 -12.60 32.45
C GLN A 474 -25.54 -12.70 33.40
N ALA A 475 -26.74 -12.34 32.94
CA ALA A 475 -27.98 -12.53 33.70
C ALA A 475 -28.18 -14.00 34.09
N GLY A 476 -27.99 -14.92 33.14
CA GLY A 476 -28.07 -16.36 33.41
C GLY A 476 -27.01 -16.85 34.40
N LYS A 477 -25.80 -16.31 34.38
CA LYS A 477 -24.75 -16.61 35.38
C LYS A 477 -25.13 -16.09 36.78
N ILE A 478 -25.73 -14.91 36.87
CA ILE A 478 -26.21 -14.32 38.13
C ILE A 478 -27.31 -15.20 38.72
N VAL A 479 -28.34 -15.54 37.94
CA VAL A 479 -29.43 -16.42 38.39
C VAL A 479 -28.88 -17.76 38.87
N ASN A 480 -27.99 -18.40 38.10
CA ASN A 480 -27.37 -19.66 38.52
C ASN A 480 -26.54 -19.55 39.81
N LYS A 481 -25.88 -18.41 40.06
CA LYS A 481 -25.16 -18.18 41.32
C LYS A 481 -26.14 -18.04 42.49
N ILE A 482 -27.23 -17.28 42.32
CA ILE A 482 -28.27 -17.13 43.34
C ILE A 482 -28.86 -18.50 43.72
N VAL A 483 -29.14 -19.32 42.71
CA VAL A 483 -29.69 -20.68 42.89
C VAL A 483 -28.74 -21.61 43.65
N LYS A 484 -27.43 -21.46 43.51
CA LYS A 484 -26.46 -22.25 44.27
C LYS A 484 -26.40 -21.88 45.76
N GLN A 485 -26.96 -20.73 46.14
CA GLN A 485 -26.95 -20.20 47.50
C GLN A 485 -28.27 -20.44 48.26
N ILE A 486 -29.26 -21.06 47.59
CA ILE A 486 -30.61 -21.35 48.12
C ILE A 486 -30.79 -22.86 48.12
#